data_AF-A0A7W1GQS7-F1
#
_entry.id   AF-A0A7W1GQS7-F1
#
_cell.length_a   1.000
_cell.length_b   1.000
_cell.length_c   1.000
_cell.angle_alpha   90.00
_cell.angle_beta   90.00
_cell.angle_gamma   90.00
#
_symmetry.space_group_name_H-M   'P 1'
#
loop_
_entity.id
_entity.type
_entity.pdbx_description
1 polymer ?
#
loop_
_entity_poly.entity_id
_entity_poly.type
_entity_poly.pdbx_seq_one_letter_code
_entity_poly.pdbx_strand_id
1 'polypeptide(L)'
;VKLGGGDNGHNGLRSVRSALGTGDFHRVRVGIGRPQGRQSPHDFVLSAWSATERRELELVVERGMDAVESLLTEGLERAQSVHNG
;
A
#
# COMPACT_ATOMS: atom_id res chain seq x y z
N VAL A 1 3.81 6.26 2.98
CA VAL A 1 2.86 6.62 4.08
C VAL A 1 1.94 7.78 3.69
N LYS A 2 0.66 7.74 4.09
CA LYS A 2 -0.34 8.78 3.82
C LYS A 2 -1.39 8.88 4.93
N LEU A 3 -1.85 10.09 5.24
CA LEU A 3 -3.11 10.36 5.93
C LEU A 3 -4.18 10.73 4.91
N GLY A 4 -5.38 10.15 5.03
CA GLY A 4 -6.51 10.56 4.22
C GLY A 4 -6.42 10.20 2.74
N GLY A 5 -7.36 10.72 1.95
CA GLY A 5 -7.44 10.60 0.49
C GLY A 5 -8.35 9.46 -0.01
N GLY A 6 -8.53 9.38 -1.33
CA GLY A 6 -9.44 8.42 -1.98
C GLY A 6 -9.06 6.95 -1.82
N ASP A 7 -9.96 6.06 -2.25
CA ASP A 7 -9.78 4.60 -2.23
C ASP A 7 -8.98 4.08 -3.44
N ASN A 8 -8.80 4.90 -4.49
CA ASN A 8 -8.10 4.55 -5.74
C ASN A 8 -8.57 3.21 -6.34
N GLY A 9 -9.86 2.90 -6.24
CA GLY A 9 -10.43 1.65 -6.74
C GLY A 9 -10.23 0.43 -5.83
N HIS A 10 -9.64 0.59 -4.65
CA HIS A 10 -9.46 -0.50 -3.69
C HIS A 10 -10.76 -0.75 -2.89
N ASN A 11 -11.43 -1.86 -3.17
CA ASN A 11 -12.70 -2.22 -2.52
C ASN A 11 -12.61 -2.26 -0.98
N GLY A 12 -11.50 -2.77 -0.42
CA GLY A 12 -11.28 -2.77 1.02
C GLY A 12 -11.19 -1.36 1.64
N LEU A 13 -10.57 -0.40 0.95
CA LEU A 13 -10.46 0.97 1.47
C LEU A 13 -11.81 1.68 1.42
N ARG A 14 -12.61 1.40 0.39
CA ARG A 14 -14.00 1.86 0.31
C ARG A 14 -14.83 1.33 1.48
N SER A 15 -14.70 0.04 1.79
CA SER A 15 -15.41 -0.58 2.92
C SER A 15 -15.03 0.05 4.25
N VAL A 16 -13.73 0.23 4.51
CA VAL A 16 -13.23 0.86 5.75
C VAL A 16 -13.74 2.29 5.88
N ARG A 17 -13.65 3.09 4.81
CA ARG A 17 -14.17 4.47 4.80
C ARG A 17 -15.68 4.51 5.06
N SER A 18 -16.44 3.58 4.48
CA SER A 18 -17.89 3.47 4.72
C SER A 18 -18.20 3.13 6.16
N ALA A 19 -17.43 2.22 6.77
CA ALA A 19 -17.64 1.80 8.16
C ALA A 19 -17.26 2.89 9.18
N LEU A 20 -16.22 3.67 8.88
CA LEU A 20 -15.74 4.73 9.78
C LEU A 20 -16.43 6.09 9.55
N GLY A 21 -17.16 6.27 8.45
CA GLY A 21 -17.75 7.56 8.05
C GLY A 21 -16.73 8.61 7.60
N THR A 22 -15.44 8.31 7.63
CA THR A 22 -14.36 9.21 7.19
C THR A 22 -13.26 8.45 6.45
N GLY A 23 -12.54 9.16 5.58
CA GLY A 23 -11.32 8.68 4.94
C GLY A 23 -10.05 9.03 5.72
N ASP A 24 -10.17 9.73 6.85
CA ASP A 24 -9.06 10.34 7.59
C ASP A 24 -8.35 9.34 8.50
N PHE A 25 -7.83 8.28 7.89
CA PHE A 25 -6.99 7.29 8.56
C PHE A 25 -5.61 7.23 7.91
N HIS A 26 -4.63 6.84 8.72
CA HIS A 26 -3.28 6.58 8.26
C HIS A 26 -3.22 5.28 7.46
N ARG A 27 -2.37 5.27 6.43
CA ARG A 27 -2.09 4.07 5.62
C ARG A 27 -0.67 4.05 5.08
N VAL A 28 -0.05 2.89 5.19
CA VAL A 28 1.18 2.53 4.48
C VAL A 28 0.75 1.84 3.19
N ARG A 29 1.27 2.31 2.04
CA ARG A 29 0.92 1.79 0.72
C ARG A 29 2.13 1.06 0.17
N VAL A 30 1.94 -0.18 -0.24
CA VAL A 30 2.96 -1.00 -0.89
C VAL A 30 2.55 -1.17 -2.35
N GLY A 31 3.43 -0.74 -3.26
CA GLY A 31 3.18 -0.88 -4.70
C GLY A 31 3.42 -2.32 -5.15
N ILE A 32 2.48 -2.88 -5.91
CA ILE A 32 2.60 -4.23 -6.50
C ILE A 32 2.82 -4.19 -8.02
N GLY A 33 3.13 -3.01 -8.57
CA GLY A 33 3.26 -2.80 -10.02
C GLY A 33 1.94 -2.49 -10.72
N ARG A 34 1.90 -2.73 -12.04
CA ARG A 34 0.74 -2.49 -12.91
C ARG A 34 0.55 -3.67 -13.85
N PRO A 35 -0.71 -3.99 -14.23
CA PRO A 35 -0.98 -4.99 -15.26
C PRO A 35 -0.27 -4.65 -16.57
N GLN A 36 0.25 -5.66 -17.26
CA GLN A 36 0.90 -5.50 -18.55
C GLN A 36 -0.05 -5.84 -19.71
N GLY A 37 0.11 -5.13 -20.84
CA GLY A 37 -0.68 -5.39 -22.05
C GLY A 37 -2.18 -5.22 -21.84
N ARG A 38 -2.96 -6.28 -22.11
CA ARG A 38 -4.44 -6.27 -22.01
C ARG A 38 -4.96 -6.95 -20.74
N GLN A 39 -4.10 -7.26 -19.77
CA GLN A 39 -4.51 -7.88 -18.51
C GLN A 39 -5.42 -6.93 -17.71
N SER A 40 -6.52 -7.44 -17.17
CA SER A 40 -7.40 -6.63 -16.32
C SER A 40 -6.75 -6.38 -14.95
N PRO A 41 -7.01 -5.22 -14.30
CA PRO A 41 -6.55 -4.98 -12.94
C PRO A 41 -7.04 -6.01 -11.92
N HIS A 42 -8.26 -6.55 -12.12
CA HIS A 42 -8.83 -7.58 -11.25
C HIS A 42 -8.01 -8.87 -11.31
N ASP A 43 -7.66 -9.33 -12.51
CA ASP A 43 -6.88 -10.56 -12.67
C ASP A 43 -5.44 -10.38 -12.20
N PHE A 44 -4.88 -9.17 -12.34
CA PHE A 44 -3.55 -8.84 -11.86
C PHE A 44 -3.44 -8.97 -10.33
N VAL A 45 -4.38 -8.40 -9.57
CA VAL A 45 -4.33 -8.46 -8.09
C VAL A 45 -4.59 -9.85 -7.52
N LEU A 46 -5.21 -10.75 -8.28
CA LEU A 46 -5.44 -12.15 -7.91
C LEU A 46 -4.35 -13.09 -8.43
N SER A 47 -3.41 -12.60 -9.23
CA SER A 47 -2.35 -13.42 -9.81
C SER A 47 -1.28 -13.77 -8.77
N ALA A 48 -0.62 -14.90 -8.98
CA ALA A 48 0.51 -15.30 -8.16
C ALA A 48 1.77 -14.53 -8.59
N TRP A 49 2.58 -14.13 -7.62
CA TRP A 49 3.93 -13.62 -7.85
C TRP A 49 4.80 -14.62 -8.61
N SER A 50 5.55 -14.14 -9.59
CA SER A 50 6.60 -14.89 -10.29
C SER A 50 7.75 -15.25 -9.35
N ALA A 51 8.60 -16.20 -9.77
CA ALA A 51 9.77 -16.59 -8.98
C ALA A 51 10.77 -15.44 -8.77
N THR A 52 10.85 -14.49 -9.71
CA THR A 52 11.69 -13.31 -9.59
C THR A 52 11.11 -12.33 -8.58
N GLU A 53 9.83 -11.99 -8.70
CA GLU A 53 9.17 -11.05 -7.77
C GLU A 53 9.14 -11.59 -6.34
N ARG A 54 8.97 -12.90 -6.16
CA ARG A 54 9.02 -13.53 -4.82
C ARG A 54 10.34 -13.28 -4.09
N ARG A 55 11.46 -13.18 -4.82
CA ARG A 55 12.77 -12.88 -4.21
C ARG A 55 12.85 -11.44 -3.70
N GLU A 56 12.09 -10.54 -4.30
CA GLU A 56 12.03 -9.13 -3.90
C GLU A 56 10.96 -8.89 -2.83
N LEU A 57 10.00 -9.81 -2.67
CA LEU A 57 8.87 -9.65 -1.77
C LEU A 57 9.28 -9.46 -0.31
N GLU A 58 10.31 -10.17 0.15
CA GLU A 58 10.85 -10.03 1.51
C GLU A 58 11.29 -8.59 1.79
N LEU A 59 12.06 -8.01 0.88
CA LEU A 59 12.52 -6.61 0.98
C LEU A 59 11.36 -5.62 0.91
N VAL A 60 10.33 -5.90 0.11
CA VAL A 60 9.14 -5.07 0.01
C VAL A 60 8.35 -5.08 1.33
N VAL A 61 8.22 -6.25 1.96
CA VAL A 61 7.56 -6.41 3.26
C VAL A 61 8.35 -5.70 4.35
N GLU A 62 9.67 -5.88 4.40
CA GLU A 62 10.57 -5.23 5.37
C GLU A 62 10.44 -3.70 5.29
N ARG A 63 10.54 -3.11 4.09
CA ARG A 63 10.33 -1.67 3.89
C ARG A 63 8.94 -1.20 4.33
N GLY A 64 7.93 -2.05 4.15
CA GLY A 64 6.58 -1.80 4.64
C GLY A 64 6.51 -1.77 6.16
N MET A 65 7.21 -2.69 6.83
CA MET A 65 7.32 -2.75 8.29
C MET A 65 8.05 -1.53 8.84
N ASP A 66 9.20 -1.15 8.26
CA ASP A 66 9.94 0.06 8.66
C ASP A 66 9.06 1.31 8.55
N ALA A 67 8.27 1.41 7.48
CA ALA A 67 7.35 2.54 7.30
C ALA A 67 6.19 2.54 8.30
N VAL A 68 5.75 1.37 8.78
CA VAL A 68 4.77 1.25 9.86
C VAL A 68 5.42 1.66 11.19
N GLU A 69 6.62 1.18 11.48
CA GLU A 69 7.35 1.52 12.71
C GLU A 69 7.63 3.02 12.79
N SER A 70 8.23 3.62 11.75
CA SER A 70 8.51 5.05 11.70
C SER A 70 7.24 5.90 11.84
N LEU A 71 6.11 5.47 11.27
CA LEU A 71 4.83 6.16 11.46
C LEU A 71 4.38 6.14 12.93
N LEU A 72 4.57 5.02 13.63
CA LEU A 72 4.13 4.85 15.02
C LEU A 72 5.06 5.56 16.02
N THR A 73 6.37 5.61 15.74
CA THR A 73 7.39 6.09 16.69
C THR A 73 7.88 7.50 16.40
N GLU A 74 7.92 7.92 15.13
CA GLU A 74 8.45 9.21 14.69
C GLU A 74 7.37 10.15 14.11
N GLY A 75 6.18 9.63 13.80
CA GLY A 75 5.04 10.40 13.31
C GLY A 75 4.99 10.57 11.78
N LEU A 76 3.89 11.16 11.30
CA LEU A 76 3.53 11.17 9.87
C LEU A 76 4.56 11.89 8.99
N GLU A 77 4.98 13.11 9.35
CA GLU A 77 5.87 13.92 8.52
C GLU A 77 7.21 13.21 8.28
N ARG A 78 7.79 12.65 9.34
CA ARG A 78 9.05 11.91 9.29
C ARG A 78 8.92 10.64 8.46
N ALA A 79 7.89 9.82 8.73
CA ALA A 79 7.64 8.60 7.97
C ALA A 79 7.38 8.88 6.48
N GLN A 80 6.74 10.00 6.14
CA GLN A 80 6.58 10.42 4.76
C GLN A 80 7.90 10.82 4.11
N SER A 81 8.72 11.62 4.80
CA SER A 81 10.03 12.04 4.28
C SER A 81 10.96 10.87 4.00
N VAL A 82 10.91 9.81 4.80
CA VAL A 82 11.80 8.65 4.64
C VAL A 82 11.27 7.65 3.61
N HIS A 83 9.95 7.39 3.59
CA HIS A 83 9.40 6.23 2.86
C HIS A 83 8.53 6.59 1.64
N ASN A 84 8.36 7.87 1.28
CA ASN A 84 7.62 8.26 0.06
C ASN A 84 8.53 8.66 -1.12
N GLY A 85 9.85 8.65 -0.92
CA GLY A 85 10.83 8.94 -1.98
C GLY A 85 10.80 7.92 -3.11
#